data_AF-A0A1G3A8G0-F1
#
_entry.id   AF-A0A1G3A8G0-F1
#
_cell.length_a   1.000
_cell.length_b   1.000
_cell.length_c   1.000
_cell.angle_alpha   90.00
_cell.angle_beta   90.00
_cell.angle_gamma   90.00
#
_symmetry.space_group_name_H-M   'P 1'
#
loop_
_entity.id
_entity.type
_entity.pdbx_description
1 polymer ?
#
loop_
_entity_poly.entity_id
_entity_poly.type
_entity_poly.pdbx_seq_one_letter_code
_entity_poly.pdbx_strand_id
1 'polypeptide(L)' 'MRWLSLKPLIELKIASGMTSPGRLKDLADVQELIRILDLSADFGAQLQPFVQEKYGELWSGVQNR' A
#
# COMPACT_ATOMS: atom_id res chain seq x y z
N MET A 1 -0.94 17.47 -17.10
CA MET A 1 -0.45 16.31 -16.29
C MET A 1 -1.63 15.41 -15.97
N ARG A 2 -1.45 14.08 -16.00
CA ARG A 2 -2.49 13.10 -15.63
C ARG A 2 -2.05 12.39 -14.35
N TRP A 3 -2.93 12.32 -13.36
CA TRP A 3 -2.67 11.70 -12.07
C TRP A 3 -3.32 10.32 -11.99
N LEU A 4 -2.73 9.41 -11.21
CA LEU A 4 -3.32 8.12 -10.88
C LEU A 4 -4.28 8.29 -9.70
N SER A 5 -5.40 7.55 -9.72
CA SER A 5 -6.25 7.40 -8.56
C SER A 5 -5.52 6.65 -7.43
N LEU A 6 -5.99 6.80 -6.19
CA LEU A 6 -5.34 6.23 -5.01
C LEU A 6 -5.18 4.71 -5.07
N LYS A 7 -6.23 3.98 -5.44
CA LYS A 7 -6.21 2.51 -5.55
C LYS A 7 -5.09 2.01 -6.48
N PRO A 8 -5.04 2.39 -7.78
CA PRO A 8 -3.96 1.93 -8.66
C PRO A 8 -2.57 2.43 -8.26
N LEU A 9 -2.48 3.58 -7.57
CA LEU A 9 -1.21 4.05 -7.01
C LEU A 9 -0.70 3.13 -5.88
N ILE A 10 -1.58 2.73 -4.96
CA ILE A 10 -1.25 1.81 -3.86
C ILE A 10 -0.86 0.44 -4.43
N GLU A 11 -1.64 -0.10 -5.37
CA GLU A 11 -1.32 -1.38 -6.03
C GLU A 11 0.07 -1.35 -6.68
N LEU A 12 0.39 -0.28 -7.41
CA LEU A 12 1.67 -0.13 -8.08
C LEU A 12 2.83 -0.08 -7.07
N LYS A 13 2.69 0.70 -6.01
CA LYS A 13 3.73 0.84 -4.98
C LYS A 13 3.96 -0.48 -4.24
N ILE A 14 2.90 -1.17 -3.84
CA ILE A 14 3.02 -2.45 -3.15
C ILE A 14 3.68 -3.48 -4.07
N ALA A 15 3.19 -3.66 -5.30
CA ALA A 15 3.77 -4.62 -6.24
C ALA A 15 5.24 -4.33 -6.54
N SER A 16 5.59 -3.05 -6.71
CA SER A 16 6.96 -2.57 -6.90
C SER A 16 7.87 -2.89 -5.70
N GLY A 17 7.41 -2.62 -4.49
CA GLY A 17 8.15 -2.92 -3.26
C GLY A 17 8.27 -4.40 -2.94
N MET A 18 7.29 -5.23 -3.32
CA MET A 18 7.33 -6.69 -3.15
C MET A 18 8.32 -7.39 -4.09
N THR A 19 8.50 -6.86 -5.31
CA THR A 19 9.25 -7.55 -6.38
C THR A 19 10.66 -7.01 -6.59
N SER A 20 10.98 -5.83 -6.05
CA SER A 20 12.28 -5.19 -6.23
C SER A 20 12.92 -4.81 -4.88
N PRO A 21 14.01 -5.48 -4.46
CA PRO A 21 14.70 -5.19 -3.20
C PRO A 21 15.16 -3.72 -3.05
N GLY A 22 15.45 -3.05 -4.16
CA GLY A 22 15.83 -1.63 -4.16
C GLY A 22 14.66 -0.65 -3.93
N ARG A 23 13.43 -1.15 -3.81
CA ARG A 23 12.20 -0.34 -3.74
C ARG A 23 11.44 -0.49 -2.43
N LEU A 24 12.10 -0.87 -1.34
CA LEU A 24 11.50 -0.94 0.00
C LEU A 24 10.83 0.39 0.43
N LYS A 25 11.35 1.53 -0.05
CA LYS A 25 10.73 2.85 0.18
C LYS A 25 9.28 2.93 -0.34
N ASP A 26 8.92 2.20 -1.39
CA ASP A 26 7.53 2.19 -1.87
C ASP A 26 6.55 1.61 -0.84
N LEU A 27 6.98 0.61 -0.06
CA LEU A 27 6.17 0.05 1.02
C LEU A 27 6.02 1.05 2.18
N ALA A 28 7.10 1.75 2.52
CA ALA A 28 7.08 2.80 3.53
C ALA A 28 6.16 3.98 3.10
N ASP A 29 6.21 4.37 1.82
CA ASP A 29 5.30 5.38 1.27
C ASP A 29 3.83 4.94 1.38
N VAL A 30 3.52 3.64 1.21
CA VAL A 30 2.17 3.11 1.39
C VAL A 30 1.73 3.14 2.85
N GLN A 31 2.60 2.81 3.81
CA GLN A 31 2.29 2.96 5.24
C GLN A 31 1.98 4.41 5.61
N GLU A 32 2.73 5.35 5.03
CA GLU A 32 2.49 6.77 5.23
C GLU A 32 1.15 7.23 4.63
N LEU A 33 0.79 6.73 3.44
CA LEU A 33 -0.53 6.98 2.84
C LEU A 33 -1.67 6.39 3.69
N ILE A 34 -1.51 5.18 4.23
CA ILE A 34 -2.48 4.55 5.15
C ILE A 34 -2.70 5.46 6.36
N ARG A 35 -1.62 5.98 6.95
CA ARG A 35 -1.67 6.83 8.14
C ARG A 35 -2.28 8.21 7.87
N ILE A 36 -1.88 8.88 6.77
CA ILE A 36 -2.34 10.23 6.46
C ILE A 36 -3.81 10.24 6.02
N LEU A 37 -4.23 9.22 5.28
CA LEU A 37 -5.58 9.14 4.71
C LEU A 37 -6.54 8.30 5.56
N ASP A 38 -6.09 7.80 6.71
CA ASP A 38 -6.83 6.91 7.62
C ASP A 38 -7.49 5.73 6.88
N LEU A 39 -6.69 5.03 6.07
CA LEU A 39 -7.21 3.93 5.25
C LEU A 39 -7.55 2.73 6.13
N SER A 40 -8.74 2.17 5.94
CA SER A 40 -9.18 0.98 6.67
C SER A 40 -8.52 -0.30 6.15
N ALA A 41 -8.61 -1.37 6.95
CA ALA A 41 -8.23 -2.71 6.51
C ALA A 41 -9.08 -3.18 5.31
N ASP A 42 -10.37 -2.85 5.30
CA ASP A 42 -11.33 -3.23 4.24
C ASP A 42 -10.99 -2.62 2.87
N PHE A 43 -10.28 -1.49 2.84
CA PHE A 43 -9.75 -0.94 1.58
C PHE A 43 -8.84 -1.95 0.87
N GLY A 44 -8.08 -2.74 1.64
CA GLY A 44 -7.23 -3.81 1.13
C GLY A 44 -7.99 -4.86 0.32
N ALA A 45 -9.23 -5.18 0.71
CA ALA A 45 -10.07 -6.17 0.01
C ALA A 45 -10.45 -5.72 -1.41
N GLN A 46 -10.38 -4.42 -1.70
CA GLN A 46 -10.68 -3.87 -3.02
C GLN A 46 -9.46 -3.86 -3.94
N LEU A 47 -8.25 -4.09 -3.43
CA LEU A 47 -7.02 -4.09 -4.20
C LEU A 47 -6.88 -5.37 -5.03
N GLN A 48 -5.98 -5.37 -6.01
CA GLN A 48 -5.64 -6.59 -6.75
C GLN A 48 -5.17 -7.72 -5.82
N PRO A 49 -5.59 -8.98 -6.04
CA PRO A 49 -5.27 -10.11 -5.16
C PRO A 49 -3.79 -10.26 -4.81
N PHE A 50 -2.91 -9.97 -5.77
CA PHE A 50 -1.46 -10.04 -5.60
C PHE A 50 -0.90 -9.14 -4.46
N VAL A 51 -1.59 -8.04 -4.14
CA VAL A 51 -1.09 -7.05 -3.16
C VAL A 51 -1.89 -7.01 -1.85
N GLN A 52 -3.01 -7.75 -1.75
CA GLN A 52 -3.93 -7.65 -0.61
C GLN A 52 -3.27 -8.08 0.71
N GLU A 53 -2.59 -9.22 0.70
CA GLU A 53 -1.88 -9.74 1.87
C GLU A 53 -0.85 -8.73 2.39
N LYS A 54 -0.02 -8.21 1.48
CA LYS A 54 0.99 -7.22 1.83
C LYS A 54 0.37 -5.92 2.34
N TYR A 55 -0.74 -5.45 1.75
CA TYR A 55 -1.46 -4.30 2.28
C TYR A 55 -1.91 -4.54 3.73
N GLY A 56 -2.45 -5.72 4.04
CA GLY A 56 -2.85 -6.09 5.40
C GLY A 56 -1.70 -6.04 6.41
N GLU A 57 -0.52 -6.55 6.02
CA GLU A 57 0.69 -6.44 6.85
C GLU A 57 1.10 -4.98 7.10
N LEU A 58 1.13 -4.17 6.03
CA LEU A 58 1.51 -2.76 6.13
C LEU A 58 0.52 -1.97 7.00
N TRP A 59 -0.77 -2.21 6.83
CA TRP A 59 -1.84 -1.62 7.62
C TRP A 59 -1.70 -1.98 9.09
N SER A 60 -1.54 -3.28 9.41
CA SER A 60 -1.31 -3.75 10.78
C SER A 60 -0.08 -3.11 11.41
N GLY A 61 1.00 -2.95 10.64
CA GLY A 61 2.22 -2.27 11.10
C GLY A 61 2.03 -0.77 11.39
N VAL A 62 1.06 -0.11 10.76
CA VAL A 62 0.68 1.29 11.06
C VAL A 62 -0.17 1.36 12.33
N GLN A 63 -1.11 0.43 12.53
CA GLN A 63 -2.02 0.46 13.69
C GLN A 63 -1.33 0.06 15.01
N ASN A 64 -0.29 -0.78 14.95
CA ASN A 64 0.43 -1.26 16.13
C ASN A 64 1.62 -0.38 16.54
N ARG A 65 1.64 0.90 16.14
CA ARG A 65 2.72 1.86 16.43
C ARG A 65 2.34 2.88 17.49
#